data_AF-A0A7W9L581-F1
#
_entry.id   AF-A0A7W9L581-F1
#
_cell.length_a   1.000
_cell.length_b   1.000
_cell.length_c   1.000
_cell.angle_alpha   90.00
_cell.angle_beta   90.00
_cell.angle_gamma   90.00
#
_symmetry.space_group_name_H-M   'P 1'
#
loop_
_entity.id
_entity.type
_entity.pdbx_description
1 polymer ?
#
loop_
_entity_poly.entity_id
_entity_poly.type
_entity_poly.pdbx_seq_one_letter_code
_entity_poly.pdbx_strand_id
1 'polypeptide(L)'
;MPVEPRIAAEGLISFDAPVTLSEDGRLTGPFVRREGATRRFVYIAIGTSAGQHASEWSRRAKIDVHDIPADLLAQARQGEVLEVVLPGRAKDGSPACATVRPIRAWRAI
;
A
#
# COMPACT_ATOMS: atom_id res chain seq x y z
N MET A 1 12.65 -6.97 -8.41
CA MET A 1 13.18 -5.70 -7.86
C MET A 1 12.02 -4.93 -7.23
N PRO A 2 12.22 -4.28 -6.08
CA PRO A 2 11.23 -3.35 -5.53
C PRO A 2 11.02 -2.20 -6.50
N VAL A 3 9.77 -1.79 -6.67
CA VAL A 3 9.41 -0.62 -7.46
C VAL A 3 9.50 0.58 -6.52
N GLU A 4 10.30 1.58 -6.87
CA GLU A 4 10.45 2.84 -6.12
C GLU A 4 10.82 2.69 -4.63
N PRO A 5 12.05 2.20 -4.31
CA PRO A 5 12.50 2.14 -2.93
C PRO A 5 12.59 3.54 -2.30
N ARG A 6 12.19 3.63 -1.03
CA ARG A 6 12.28 4.83 -0.19
C ARG A 6 12.87 4.44 1.16
N ILE A 7 13.65 5.32 1.77
CA ILE A 7 14.20 5.15 3.12
C ILE A 7 13.44 6.07 4.07
N ALA A 8 12.89 5.51 5.15
CA ALA A 8 12.21 6.29 6.17
C ALA A 8 13.23 7.09 7.02
N ALA A 9 12.87 8.32 7.37
CA ALA A 9 13.55 9.13 8.38
C ALA A 9 12.65 9.29 9.62
N GLU A 10 12.85 10.32 10.44
CA GLU A 10 11.98 10.61 11.60
C GLU A 10 10.57 11.09 11.21
N GLY A 11 10.37 11.48 9.94
CA GLY A 11 9.09 12.00 9.41
C GLY A 11 8.22 10.96 8.71
N LEU A 12 7.09 11.43 8.19
CA LEU A 12 6.22 10.64 7.33
C LEU A 12 6.93 10.25 6.03
N ILE A 13 6.62 9.06 5.54
CA ILE A 13 7.05 8.56 4.24
C ILE A 13 5.81 8.37 3.36
N SER A 14 5.88 8.85 2.12
CA SER A 14 4.81 8.73 1.15
C SER A 14 5.27 7.88 -0.04
N PHE A 15 4.33 7.13 -0.60
CA PHE A 15 4.55 6.30 -1.78
C PHE A 15 3.44 6.61 -2.77
N ASP A 16 3.82 6.89 -4.01
CA ASP A 16 2.88 6.88 -5.12
C ASP A 16 2.81 5.44 -5.63
N ALA A 17 1.59 4.90 -5.70
CA ALA A 17 1.35 3.55 -6.19
C ALA A 17 0.43 3.59 -7.39
N PRO A 18 0.95 3.86 -8.60
CA PRO A 18 0.17 3.73 -9.83
C PRO A 18 -0.51 2.37 -9.94
N VAL A 19 -1.84 2.38 -10.07
CA VAL A 19 -2.68 1.21 -10.26
C VAL A 19 -3.54 1.36 -11.50
N THR A 20 -3.97 0.23 -12.05
CA THR A 20 -4.99 0.18 -13.10
C THR A 20 -6.31 -0.24 -12.46
N LEU A 21 -7.33 0.59 -12.60
CA LEU A 21 -8.71 0.30 -12.21
C LEU A 21 -9.50 -0.15 -13.43
N SER A 22 -9.92 -1.42 -13.46
CA SER A 22 -10.75 -1.94 -14.56
C SER A 22 -12.22 -1.49 -14.45
N GLU A 23 -12.97 -1.66 -15.53
CA GLU A 23 -14.41 -1.33 -15.57
C GLU A 23 -15.21 -2.07 -14.49
N ASP A 24 -14.87 -3.33 -14.21
CA ASP A 24 -15.48 -4.16 -13.16
C ASP A 24 -14.99 -3.83 -11.73
N GLY A 25 -14.19 -2.77 -11.56
CA GLY A 25 -13.77 -2.26 -10.24
C GLY A 25 -12.54 -2.94 -9.65
N ARG A 26 -11.87 -3.82 -10.39
CA ARG A 26 -10.65 -4.47 -9.88
C ARG A 26 -9.43 -3.58 -10.05
N LEU A 27 -8.65 -3.47 -8.98
CA LEU A 27 -7.33 -2.84 -9.02
C LEU A 27 -6.27 -3.88 -9.41
N THR A 28 -5.40 -3.48 -10.33
CA THR A 28 -4.23 -4.23 -10.81
C THR A 28 -3.03 -3.31 -11.00
N GLY A 29 -1.91 -3.83 -11.49
CA GLY A 29 -0.70 -3.04 -11.76
C GLY A 29 0.50 -3.47 -10.93
N PRO A 30 1.62 -2.74 -11.05
CA PRO A 30 2.93 -3.19 -10.55
C PRO A 30 2.98 -3.28 -9.02
N PHE A 31 2.22 -2.46 -8.30
CA PHE A 31 2.14 -2.44 -6.83
C PHE A 31 1.09 -3.39 -6.26
N VAL A 32 0.17 -3.89 -7.09
CA VAL A 32 -0.92 -4.75 -6.65
C VAL A 32 -0.49 -6.22 -6.70
N ARG A 33 -0.79 -6.96 -5.64
CA ARG A 33 -0.65 -8.42 -5.59
C ARG A 33 -2.01 -9.07 -5.36
N ARG A 34 -2.07 -10.37 -5.65
CA ARG A 34 -3.27 -11.21 -5.50
C ARG A 34 -3.00 -12.35 -4.52
N GLU A 35 -4.01 -12.68 -3.73
CA GLU A 35 -4.12 -13.96 -3.01
C GLU A 35 -5.44 -14.61 -3.40
N GLY A 36 -5.38 -15.78 -4.05
CA GLY A 36 -6.57 -16.41 -4.62
C GLY A 36 -7.23 -15.58 -5.73
N ALA A 37 -8.52 -15.87 -5.98
CA ALA A 37 -9.27 -15.27 -7.08
C ALA A 37 -9.63 -13.80 -6.82
N THR A 38 -10.00 -13.44 -5.58
CA THR A 38 -10.65 -12.17 -5.24
C THR A 38 -9.74 -11.17 -4.52
N ARG A 39 -8.94 -11.62 -3.54
CA ARG A 39 -8.16 -10.70 -2.70
C ARG A 39 -7.11 -9.96 -3.51
N ARG A 40 -7.07 -8.64 -3.37
CA ARG A 40 -6.11 -7.72 -3.98
C ARG A 40 -5.63 -6.75 -2.92
N PHE A 41 -4.36 -6.40 -2.98
CA PHE A 41 -3.74 -5.51 -2.02
C PHE A 41 -2.52 -4.83 -2.63
N VAL A 42 -2.28 -3.60 -2.21
CA VAL A 42 -0.99 -2.95 -2.44
C VAL A 42 0.06 -3.64 -1.57
N TYR A 43 1.20 -3.97 -2.17
CA TYR A 43 2.28 -4.71 -1.53
C TYR A 43 3.50 -3.80 -1.36
N ILE A 44 3.88 -3.54 -0.10
CA ILE A 44 5.10 -2.78 0.23
C ILE A 44 6.09 -3.75 0.87
N ALA A 45 7.25 -3.94 0.23
CA ALA A 45 8.35 -4.69 0.80
C ALA A 45 9.12 -3.83 1.81
N ILE A 46 9.68 -4.44 2.86
CA ILE A 46 10.40 -3.74 3.93
C ILE A 46 11.71 -4.46 4.23
N GLY A 47 12.79 -3.68 4.42
CA GLY A 47 14.12 -4.16 4.79
C GLY A 47 14.81 -4.90 3.64
N THR A 48 15.35 -6.09 3.89
CA THR A 48 16.10 -6.87 2.88
C THR A 48 15.24 -7.19 1.65
N SER A 49 13.95 -7.47 1.84
CA SER A 49 12.98 -7.67 0.74
C SER A 49 12.77 -6.41 -0.11
N ALA A 50 13.08 -5.23 0.41
CA ALA A 50 13.07 -3.95 -0.29
C ALA A 50 14.45 -3.54 -0.84
N GLY A 51 15.44 -4.43 -0.79
CA GLY A 51 16.81 -4.15 -1.26
C GLY A 51 17.72 -3.52 -0.20
N GLN A 52 17.25 -3.28 1.03
CA GLN A 52 18.09 -2.84 2.13
C GLN A 52 18.81 -4.04 2.76
N HIS A 53 19.86 -4.54 2.10
CA HIS A 53 20.53 -5.80 2.45
C HIS A 53 21.09 -5.87 3.88
N ALA A 54 21.46 -4.73 4.46
CA ALA A 54 21.95 -4.65 5.84
C ALA A 54 20.83 -4.57 6.90
N SER A 55 19.56 -4.56 6.49
CA SER A 55 18.43 -4.48 7.42
C SER A 55 18.29 -5.78 8.21
N GLU A 56 18.01 -5.65 9.51
CA GLU A 56 17.56 -6.77 10.35
C GLU A 56 16.14 -7.25 9.98
N TRP A 57 15.39 -6.47 9.20
CA TRP A 57 14.02 -6.79 8.83
C TRP A 57 13.94 -7.41 7.44
N SER A 58 13.07 -8.42 7.30
CA SER A 58 12.57 -8.91 6.01
C SER A 58 11.06 -9.06 6.13
N ARG A 59 10.34 -7.97 5.85
CA ARG A 59 8.90 -7.86 6.13
C ARG A 59 8.14 -7.31 4.91
N ARG A 60 6.81 -7.31 5.03
CA ARG A 60 5.89 -6.83 4.00
C ARG A 60 4.62 -6.26 4.64
N ALA A 61 4.16 -5.13 4.12
CA ALA A 61 2.85 -4.59 4.41
C ALA A 61 1.90 -4.87 3.24
N LYS A 62 0.69 -5.32 3.56
CA LYS A 62 -0.41 -5.57 2.65
C LYS A 62 -1.53 -4.60 2.98
N ILE A 63 -1.91 -3.77 2.04
CA ILE A 63 -2.99 -2.80 2.17
C ILE A 63 -4.13 -3.32 1.31
N ASP A 64 -5.17 -3.87 1.94
CA ASP A 64 -6.32 -4.40 1.20
C ASP A 64 -7.08 -3.24 0.53
N VAL A 65 -7.21 -3.32 -0.79
CA VAL A 65 -7.89 -2.28 -1.59
C VAL A 65 -9.40 -2.47 -1.64
N HIS A 66 -9.89 -3.58 -1.08
CA HIS A 66 -11.32 -3.89 -0.94
C HIS A 66 -12.00 -3.02 0.12
N ASP A 67 -11.21 -2.36 0.98
CA ASP A 67 -11.71 -1.41 1.97
C ASP A 67 -11.93 0.01 1.37
N ILE A 68 -11.68 0.20 0.05
CA ILE A 68 -11.93 1.47 -0.65
C ILE A 68 -13.43 1.59 -0.97
N PRO A 69 -14.11 2.66 -0.50
CA PRO A 69 -15.50 2.94 -0.83
C PRO A 69 -15.76 3.08 -2.35
N ALA A 70 -16.94 2.64 -2.79
CA ALA A 70 -17.30 2.64 -4.21
C ALA A 70 -17.40 4.04 -4.84
N ASP A 71 -17.81 5.05 -4.06
CA ASP A 71 -17.83 6.46 -4.44
C ASP A 71 -16.41 7.00 -4.67
N LEU A 72 -15.44 6.62 -3.83
CA LEU A 72 -14.03 6.95 -4.06
C LEU A 72 -13.49 6.26 -5.32
N LEU A 73 -13.89 5.02 -5.61
CA LEU A 73 -13.54 4.38 -6.89
C LEU A 73 -14.17 5.08 -8.10
N ALA A 74 -15.33 5.72 -7.95
CA ALA A 74 -15.92 6.54 -9.00
C ALA A 74 -15.13 7.84 -9.21
N GLN A 75 -14.71 8.51 -8.13
CA GLN A 75 -13.84 9.68 -8.18
C GLN A 75 -12.49 9.37 -8.83
N ALA A 76 -11.88 8.23 -8.48
CA ALA A 76 -10.63 7.79 -9.09
C ALA A 76 -10.73 7.62 -10.62
N ARG A 77 -11.90 7.19 -11.13
CA ARG A 77 -12.16 7.12 -12.58
C ARG A 77 -12.27 8.49 -13.24
N GLN A 78 -12.57 9.53 -12.47
CA GLN A 78 -12.58 10.91 -12.94
C GLN A 78 -11.19 11.57 -12.88
N GLY A 79 -10.17 10.83 -12.40
CA GLY A 79 -8.79 11.28 -12.34
C GLY A 79 -8.33 11.71 -10.94
N GLU A 80 -9.19 11.61 -9.92
CA GLU A 80 -8.82 11.92 -8.54
C GLU A 80 -7.81 10.91 -7.98
N VAL A 81 -6.92 11.37 -7.12
CA VAL A 81 -5.96 10.51 -6.42
C VAL A 81 -6.56 10.05 -5.10
N LEU A 82 -6.48 8.76 -4.82
CA LEU A 82 -6.93 8.20 -3.53
C LEU A 82 -5.75 8.06 -2.57
N GLU A 83 -5.93 8.59 -1.36
CA GLU A 83 -4.96 8.53 -0.28
C GLU A 83 -5.45 7.64 0.86
N VAL A 84 -4.52 6.89 1.46
CA VAL A 84 -4.70 6.21 2.75
C VAL A 84 -3.51 6.47 3.65
N VAL A 85 -3.78 6.64 4.95
CA VAL A 85 -2.73 6.82 5.96
C VAL A 85 -2.63 5.58 6.83
N LEU A 86 -1.43 5.03 6.92
CA LEU A 86 -1.11 3.78 7.62
C LEU A 86 -0.19 4.07 8.81
N PRO A 87 -0.19 3.21 9.85
CA PRO A 87 0.85 3.27 10.86
C PRO A 87 2.20 2.87 10.23
N GLY A 88 3.24 3.66 10.45
CA GLY A 88 4.60 3.33 9.99
C GLY A 88 5.29 2.26 10.86
N ARG A 89 4.96 2.21 12.15
CA ARG A 89 5.53 1.30 13.16
C ARG A 89 4.43 0.53 13.89
N ALA A 90 4.73 -0.70 14.28
CA ALA A 90 3.93 -1.52 15.18
C ALA A 90 4.17 -1.11 16.65
N LYS A 91 3.41 -1.72 17.58
CA LYS A 91 3.48 -1.40 19.02
C LYS A 91 4.86 -1.66 19.65
N ASP A 92 5.60 -2.62 19.10
CA ASP A 92 6.96 -2.99 19.53
C ASP A 92 8.05 -2.11 18.88
N GLY A 93 7.67 -1.08 18.12
CA GLY A 93 8.59 -0.18 17.43
C GLY A 93 9.11 -0.72 16.09
N SER A 94 8.84 -1.98 15.75
CA SER A 94 9.23 -2.56 14.47
C SER A 94 8.35 -2.04 13.32
N PRO A 95 8.73 -2.20 12.04
CA PRO A 95 7.89 -1.78 10.93
C PRO A 95 6.52 -2.47 10.94
N ALA A 96 5.44 -1.71 10.72
CA ALA A 96 4.11 -2.26 10.55
C ALA A 96 4.08 -3.21 9.35
N CYS A 97 3.56 -4.43 9.55
CA CYS A 97 3.63 -5.49 8.54
C CYS A 97 2.41 -6.42 8.59
N ALA A 98 2.40 -7.44 7.71
CA ALA A 98 1.25 -8.29 7.41
C ALA A 98 0.10 -7.47 6.80
N THR A 99 -1.16 -7.72 7.17
CA THR A 99 -2.27 -6.86 6.77
C THR A 99 -2.26 -5.61 7.64
N VAL A 100 -2.01 -4.44 7.05
CA VAL A 100 -1.90 -3.18 7.79
C VAL A 100 -3.22 -2.42 7.69
N ARG A 101 -3.79 -2.04 8.84
CA ARG A 101 -5.03 -1.28 8.90
C ARG A 101 -4.77 0.22 8.83
N PRO A 102 -5.57 0.98 8.06
CA PRO A 102 -5.49 2.43 8.03
C PRO A 102 -5.74 3.06 9.41
N ILE A 103 -5.03 4.16 9.70
CA ILE A 103 -5.29 5.03 10.87
C ILE A 103 -6.25 6.17 10.51
N ARG A 104 -6.57 6.33 9.23
CA ARG A 104 -7.59 7.24 8.71
C ARG A 104 -8.35 6.54 7.60
N ALA A 105 -9.61 6.92 7.39
CA ALA A 105 -10.38 6.46 6.24
C ALA A 105 -9.70 6.91 4.94
N TRP A 106 -9.94 6.14 3.87
CA TRP A 106 -9.56 6.56 2.51
C TRP A 106 -10.22 7.90 2.16
N ARG A 107 -9.54 8.72 1.37
CA ARG A 107 -10.07 9.98 0.84
C ARG A 107 -9.52 10.25 -0.56
N ALA A 108 -10.25 11.04 -1.35
CA ALA A 108 -9.67 11.71 -2.50
C ALA A 108 -8.87 12.94 -2.04
N ILE A 109 -7.81 13.30 -2.78
CA ILE A 109 -6.94 14.45 -2.53
C ILE A 109 -6.73 15.31 -3.77
#